data_AF-A0A946EBJ1-F1
#
_entry.id   AF-A0A946EBJ1-F1
#
_cell.length_a   1.000
_cell.length_b   1.000
_cell.length_c   1.000
_cell.angle_alpha   90.00
_cell.angle_beta   90.00
_cell.angle_gamma   90.00
#
_symmetry.space_group_name_H-M   'P 1'
#
loop_
_entity.id
_entity.type
_entity.pdbx_description
1 polymer ?
#
loop_
_entity_poly.entity_id
_entity_poly.type
_entity_poly.pdbx_seq_one_letter_code
_entity_poly.pdbx_strand_id
1 'polypeptide(L)'
;MTVQNTATEKYLDTLLLYFGEEIIGEGYFLGLAKRFLDPDQREKMTYLAKVERCAAERVRPLLHKYSLKPRLDIELFECAKEDIEQSFSLGWNGLIDHMVESYPNYMPEFQALEAMAPSEDIADLKRLSAHEVAAIEFAKLEQAGSKGSLIPLQNYIANR
;
A
#
# COMPACT_ATOMS: atom_id res chain seq x y z
N MET A 1 20.86 29.83 13.31
CA MET A 1 20.81 29.46 11.89
C MET A 1 19.97 28.21 11.79
N THR A 2 18.69 28.37 11.42
CA THR A 2 17.79 27.26 11.15
C THR A 2 18.25 26.63 9.84
N VAL A 3 18.77 25.40 9.90
CA VAL A 3 19.01 24.61 8.70
C VAL A 3 17.64 24.39 8.07
N GLN A 4 17.35 25.09 6.97
CA GLN A 4 16.24 24.72 6.10
C GLN A 4 16.60 23.33 5.56
N ASN A 5 16.04 22.30 6.18
CA ASN A 5 16.25 20.92 5.79
C ASN A 5 15.41 20.69 4.53
N THR A 6 15.87 21.22 3.40
CA THR A 6 15.19 21.09 2.12
C THR A 6 15.20 19.63 1.70
N ALA A 7 14.02 19.09 1.37
CA ALA A 7 13.85 17.76 0.80
C ALA A 7 14.87 17.49 -0.30
N THR A 8 15.54 16.34 -0.24
CA THR A 8 16.50 15.93 -1.28
C THR A 8 15.75 15.43 -2.51
N GLU A 9 16.34 15.54 -3.70
CA GLU A 9 15.76 15.01 -4.95
C GLU A 9 15.45 13.52 -4.82
N LYS A 10 16.37 12.74 -4.23
CA LYS A 10 16.17 11.32 -3.94
C LYS A 10 14.90 11.07 -3.11
N TYR A 11 14.68 11.85 -2.06
CA TYR A 11 13.46 11.73 -1.24
C TYR A 11 12.20 12.03 -2.06
N LEU A 12 12.21 13.08 -2.88
CA LEU A 12 11.08 13.47 -3.71
C LEU A 12 10.75 12.41 -4.77
N ASP A 13 11.77 11.84 -5.40
CA ASP A 13 11.61 10.77 -6.38
C ASP A 13 11.06 9.49 -5.73
N THR A 14 11.57 9.11 -4.56
CA THR A 14 11.05 7.95 -3.82
C THR A 14 9.62 8.17 -3.32
N LEU A 15 9.30 9.37 -2.82
CA LEU A 15 7.94 9.72 -2.41
C LEU A 15 6.95 9.62 -3.60
N LEU A 16 7.35 10.13 -4.76
CA LEU A 16 6.51 10.06 -5.97
C LEU A 16 6.35 8.63 -6.47
N LEU A 17 7.42 7.83 -6.40
CA LEU A 17 7.38 6.40 -6.72
C LEU A 17 6.38 5.68 -5.82
N TYR A 18 6.52 5.81 -4.50
CA TYR A 18 5.69 5.06 -3.55
C TYR A 18 4.23 5.49 -3.64
N PHE A 19 3.92 6.78 -3.80
CA PHE A 19 2.55 7.19 -4.12
C PHE A 19 2.00 6.45 -5.35
N GLY A 20 2.81 6.29 -6.40
CA GLY A 20 2.43 5.53 -7.59
C GLY A 20 2.22 4.05 -7.31
N GLU A 21 3.07 3.44 -6.48
CA GLU A 21 2.98 2.03 -6.08
C GLU A 21 1.71 1.74 -5.27
N GLU A 22 1.29 2.64 -4.36
CA GLU A 22 0.00 2.49 -3.66
C GLU A 22 -1.18 2.48 -4.65
N ILE A 23 -1.15 3.32 -5.69
CA ILE A 23 -2.21 3.34 -6.71
C ILE A 23 -2.15 2.07 -7.57
N ILE A 24 -0.95 1.55 -7.87
CA ILE A 24 -0.79 0.24 -8.53
C ILE A 24 -1.38 -0.86 -7.65
N GLY A 25 -1.09 -0.85 -6.34
CA GLY A 25 -1.62 -1.79 -5.34
C GLY A 25 -3.14 -1.79 -5.30
N GLU A 26 -3.77 -0.61 -5.30
CA GLU A 26 -5.23 -0.52 -5.39
C GLU A 26 -5.76 -1.19 -6.66
N GLY A 27 -5.16 -0.88 -7.81
CA GLY A 27 -5.53 -1.47 -9.10
C GLY A 27 -5.38 -3.00 -9.10
N TYR A 28 -4.28 -3.49 -8.51
CA TYR A 28 -3.98 -4.90 -8.33
C TYR A 28 -5.08 -5.62 -7.53
N PHE A 29 -5.40 -5.12 -6.33
CA PHE A 29 -6.41 -5.75 -5.49
C PHE A 29 -7.83 -5.62 -6.05
N LEU A 30 -8.19 -4.49 -6.67
CA LEU A 30 -9.47 -4.36 -7.39
C LEU A 30 -9.56 -5.32 -8.58
N GLY A 31 -8.44 -5.57 -9.25
CA GLY A 31 -8.33 -6.56 -10.31
C GLY A 31 -8.60 -7.98 -9.79
N LEU A 32 -7.93 -8.37 -8.72
CA LEU A 32 -8.15 -9.67 -8.05
C LEU A 32 -9.60 -9.83 -7.54
N ALA A 33 -10.18 -8.78 -6.95
CA ALA A 33 -11.57 -8.77 -6.49
C ALA A 33 -12.60 -9.03 -7.61
N LYS A 34 -12.25 -8.76 -8.88
CA LYS A 34 -13.08 -9.07 -10.04
C LYS A 34 -12.91 -10.51 -10.53
N ARG A 35 -11.78 -11.15 -10.20
CA ARG A 35 -11.44 -12.51 -10.63
C ARG A 35 -11.95 -13.58 -9.66
N PHE A 36 -11.87 -13.34 -8.35
CA PHE A 36 -12.40 -14.28 -7.36
C PHE A 36 -13.93 -14.35 -7.43
N LEU A 37 -14.49 -15.57 -7.28
CA LEU A 37 -15.93 -15.81 -7.29
C LEU A 37 -16.53 -15.82 -5.87
N ASP A 38 -15.75 -16.21 -4.86
CA ASP A 38 -16.18 -16.24 -3.47
C ASP A 38 -16.41 -14.81 -2.96
N PRO A 39 -17.63 -14.46 -2.49
CA PRO A 39 -17.93 -13.13 -1.98
C PRO A 39 -17.00 -12.65 -0.85
N ASP A 40 -16.57 -13.55 0.03
CA ASP A 40 -15.68 -13.21 1.15
C ASP A 40 -14.28 -12.83 0.67
N GLN A 41 -13.74 -13.59 -0.29
CA GLN A 41 -12.45 -13.30 -0.92
C GLN A 41 -12.48 -11.97 -1.67
N ARG A 42 -13.57 -11.70 -2.39
CA ARG A 42 -13.78 -10.42 -3.10
C ARG A 42 -13.86 -9.24 -2.14
N GLU A 43 -14.55 -9.42 -1.01
CA GLU A 43 -14.62 -8.39 0.04
C GLU A 43 -13.23 -8.09 0.60
N LYS A 44 -12.45 -9.13 0.92
CA LYS A 44 -11.08 -8.99 1.44
C LYS A 44 -10.15 -8.24 0.47
N MET A 45 -10.16 -8.60 -0.80
CA MET A 45 -9.43 -7.86 -1.84
C MET A 45 -9.91 -6.41 -1.97
N THR A 46 -11.22 -6.17 -1.84
CA THR A 46 -11.77 -4.80 -1.86
C THR A 46 -11.31 -3.98 -0.64
N TYR A 47 -11.11 -4.60 0.52
CA TYR A 47 -10.55 -3.91 1.69
C TYR A 47 -9.08 -3.58 1.53
N LEU A 48 -8.27 -4.49 0.99
CA LEU A 48 -6.86 -4.20 0.67
C LEU A 48 -6.77 -3.02 -0.31
N ALA A 49 -7.55 -3.02 -1.38
CA ALA A 49 -7.62 -1.87 -2.30
C ALA A 49 -7.95 -0.53 -1.59
N LYS A 50 -8.86 -0.55 -0.61
CA LYS A 50 -9.18 0.66 0.18
C LYS A 50 -8.02 1.10 1.08
N VAL A 51 -7.24 0.15 1.60
CA VAL A 51 -6.04 0.42 2.41
C VAL A 51 -5.00 1.14 1.57
N GLU A 52 -4.68 0.61 0.39
CA GLU A 52 -3.78 1.22 -0.60
C GLU A 52 -4.22 2.65 -0.96
N ARG A 53 -5.49 2.84 -1.33
CA ARG A 53 -6.01 4.18 -1.62
C ARG A 53 -5.88 5.11 -0.41
N CYS A 54 -6.16 4.63 0.79
CA CYS A 54 -6.04 5.44 1.99
C CYS A 54 -4.58 5.83 2.26
N ALA A 55 -3.63 4.94 2.01
CA ALA A 55 -2.19 5.19 2.10
C ALA A 55 -1.73 6.26 1.10
N ALA A 56 -2.14 6.15 -0.17
CA ALA A 56 -1.88 7.16 -1.20
C ALA A 56 -2.43 8.54 -0.80
N GLU A 57 -3.68 8.61 -0.32
CA GLU A 57 -4.31 9.87 0.07
C GLU A 57 -3.65 10.51 1.30
N ARG A 58 -3.03 9.72 2.20
CA ARG A 58 -2.29 10.24 3.35
C ARG A 58 -1.02 10.98 2.97
N VAL A 59 -0.37 10.59 1.88
CA VAL A 59 0.85 11.27 1.40
C VAL A 59 0.59 12.27 0.27
N ARG A 60 -0.65 12.36 -0.25
CA ARG A 60 -1.06 13.38 -1.22
C ARG A 60 -0.74 14.82 -0.78
N PRO A 61 -0.92 15.23 0.50
CA PRO A 61 -0.50 16.55 0.95
C PRO A 61 0.99 16.83 0.73
N LEU A 62 1.86 15.82 0.84
CA LEU A 62 3.29 15.94 0.57
C LEU A 62 3.57 16.15 -0.92
N LEU A 63 2.85 15.44 -1.80
CA LEU A 63 2.93 15.69 -3.25
C LEU A 63 2.57 17.13 -3.58
N HIS A 64 1.51 17.67 -2.98
CA HIS A 64 1.13 19.08 -3.13
C HIS A 64 2.20 20.03 -2.59
N LYS A 65 2.71 19.77 -1.37
CA LYS A 65 3.77 20.55 -0.73
C LYS A 65 5.01 20.69 -1.62
N TYR A 66 5.40 19.60 -2.29
CA TYR A 66 6.57 19.55 -3.15
C TYR A 66 6.28 19.75 -4.64
N SER A 67 5.04 20.07 -5.02
CA SER A 67 4.61 20.26 -6.42
C SER A 67 4.91 19.06 -7.33
N LEU A 68 4.88 17.86 -6.76
CA LEU A 68 5.10 16.60 -7.47
C LEU A 68 3.86 16.26 -8.29
N LYS A 69 4.07 15.70 -9.49
CA LYS A 69 3.01 15.36 -10.44
C LYS A 69 2.95 13.85 -10.62
N PRO A 70 2.00 13.15 -9.98
CA PRO A 70 1.83 11.72 -10.21
C PRO A 70 1.29 11.45 -11.62
N ARG A 71 1.54 10.23 -12.09
CA ARG A 71 0.88 9.66 -13.27
C ARG A 71 -0.63 9.53 -13.02
N LEU A 72 -1.41 9.37 -14.10
CA LEU A 72 -2.84 9.15 -13.95
C LEU A 72 -3.12 7.76 -13.38
N ASP A 73 -4.12 7.65 -12.50
CA ASP A 73 -4.51 6.37 -11.90
C ASP A 73 -4.78 5.28 -12.94
N ILE A 74 -5.39 5.64 -14.08
CA ILE A 74 -5.65 4.68 -15.18
C ILE A 74 -4.35 4.11 -15.76
N GLU A 75 -3.28 4.91 -15.86
CA GLU A 75 -1.98 4.46 -16.37
C GLU A 75 -1.30 3.52 -15.36
N LEU A 76 -1.48 3.79 -14.07
CA LEU A 76 -0.93 2.97 -12.98
C LEU A 76 -1.68 1.64 -12.85
N PHE A 77 -3.01 1.65 -12.99
CA PHE A 77 -3.80 0.41 -12.95
C PHE A 77 -3.45 -0.56 -14.09
N GLU A 78 -2.99 -0.05 -15.24
CA GLU A 78 -2.51 -0.87 -16.34
C GLU A 78 -1.23 -1.64 -15.97
N CYS A 79 -0.37 -1.08 -15.11
CA CYS A 79 0.85 -1.76 -14.63
C CYS A 79 0.54 -3.01 -13.81
N ALA A 80 -0.61 -3.08 -13.13
CA ALA A 80 -0.96 -4.20 -12.26
C ALA A 80 -1.41 -5.47 -13.01
N LYS A 81 -1.67 -5.40 -14.32
CA LYS A 81 -2.33 -6.49 -15.07
C LYS A 81 -1.56 -7.80 -15.06
N GLU A 82 -0.25 -7.74 -15.21
CA GLU A 82 0.59 -8.95 -15.21
C GLU A 82 0.60 -9.61 -13.83
N ASP A 83 0.74 -8.80 -12.77
CA ASP A 83 0.75 -9.29 -11.38
C ASP A 83 -0.59 -9.89 -10.96
N ILE A 84 -1.71 -9.34 -11.45
CA ILE A 84 -3.06 -9.89 -11.22
C ILE A 84 -3.15 -11.32 -11.76
N GLU A 85 -2.69 -11.58 -12.99
CA GLU A 85 -2.77 -12.93 -13.56
C GLU A 85 -1.89 -13.93 -12.82
N GLN A 86 -0.66 -13.52 -12.50
CA GLN A 86 0.27 -14.35 -11.75
C GLN A 86 -0.31 -14.71 -10.38
N SER A 87 -0.80 -13.72 -9.65
CA SER A 87 -1.32 -13.89 -8.30
C SER A 87 -2.64 -14.65 -8.27
N PHE A 88 -3.52 -14.43 -9.25
CA PHE A 88 -4.76 -15.21 -9.37
C PHE A 88 -4.47 -16.69 -9.66
N SER A 89 -3.41 -17.00 -10.42
CA SER A 89 -3.02 -18.37 -10.73
C SER A 89 -2.59 -19.20 -9.51
N LEU A 90 -2.17 -18.55 -8.42
CA LEU A 90 -1.83 -19.19 -7.15
C LEU A 90 -3.07 -19.73 -6.41
N GLY A 91 -4.27 -19.26 -6.78
CA GLY A 91 -5.47 -19.46 -5.98
C GLY A 91 -5.41 -18.71 -4.64
N TRP A 92 -6.48 -18.83 -3.84
CA TRP A 92 -6.59 -18.05 -2.60
C TRP A 92 -5.47 -18.35 -1.59
N ASN A 93 -5.27 -19.63 -1.25
CA ASN A 93 -4.28 -20.00 -0.24
C ASN A 93 -2.86 -19.62 -0.70
N GLY A 94 -2.52 -19.86 -1.97
CA GLY A 94 -1.21 -19.49 -2.50
C GLY A 94 -0.98 -17.98 -2.53
N LEU A 95 -2.02 -17.18 -2.81
CA LEU A 95 -1.95 -15.72 -2.68
C LEU A 95 -1.69 -15.30 -1.22
N ILE A 96 -2.43 -15.84 -0.26
CA ILE A 96 -2.24 -15.50 1.16
C ILE A 96 -0.86 -15.93 1.66
N ASP A 97 -0.39 -17.11 1.29
CA ASP A 97 0.97 -17.58 1.62
C ASP A 97 2.03 -16.64 1.03
N HIS A 98 1.86 -16.25 -0.24
CA HIS A 98 2.74 -15.28 -0.90
C HIS A 98 2.77 -13.93 -0.17
N MET A 99 1.63 -13.42 0.28
CA MET A 99 1.55 -12.17 1.05
C MET A 99 2.29 -12.30 2.39
N VAL A 100 2.09 -13.40 3.13
CA VAL A 100 2.76 -13.64 4.41
C VAL A 100 4.29 -13.68 4.25
N GLU A 101 4.78 -14.27 3.16
CA GLU A 101 6.21 -14.42 2.87
C GLU A 101 6.84 -13.13 2.33
N SER A 102 6.12 -12.40 1.48
CA SER A 102 6.69 -11.31 0.69
C SER A 102 6.56 -9.95 1.34
N TYR A 103 5.40 -9.63 1.91
CA TYR A 103 5.07 -8.28 2.40
C TYR A 103 6.03 -7.77 3.49
N PRO A 104 6.45 -8.59 4.48
CA PRO A 104 7.45 -8.17 5.45
C PRO A 104 8.76 -7.64 4.85
N ASN A 105 9.10 -8.01 3.61
CA ASN A 105 10.31 -7.56 2.94
C ASN A 105 10.22 -6.11 2.43
N TYR A 106 9.04 -5.50 2.34
CA TYR A 106 8.87 -4.08 1.98
C TYR A 106 9.01 -3.13 3.18
N MET A 107 8.96 -3.63 4.41
CA MET A 107 9.11 -2.75 5.60
C MET A 107 10.45 -1.98 5.67
N PRO A 108 11.62 -2.56 5.34
CA PRO A 108 12.87 -1.81 5.28
C PRO A 108 12.86 -0.65 4.28
N GLU A 109 12.10 -0.79 3.20
CA GLU A 109 11.95 0.21 2.14
C GLU A 109 11.14 1.42 2.63
N PHE A 110 10.00 1.18 3.29
CA PHE A 110 9.25 2.24 3.96
C PHE A 110 10.06 2.95 5.06
N GLN A 111 10.82 2.19 5.86
CA GLN A 111 11.72 2.76 6.87
C GLN A 111 12.83 3.61 6.26
N ALA A 112 13.35 3.22 5.10
CA ALA A 112 14.33 4.00 4.36
C ALA A 112 13.73 5.32 3.86
N LEU A 113 12.48 5.32 3.38
CA LEU A 113 11.77 6.54 3.01
C LEU A 113 11.61 7.50 4.21
N GLU A 114 11.18 6.98 5.36
CA GLU A 114 11.09 7.77 6.60
C GLU A 114 12.44 8.37 7.01
N ALA A 115 13.53 7.62 6.87
CA ALA A 115 14.87 8.08 7.23
C ALA A 115 15.43 9.18 6.30
N MET A 116 14.94 9.25 5.05
CA MET A 116 15.32 10.29 4.09
C MET A 116 14.55 11.61 4.29
N ALA A 117 13.44 11.56 5.02
CA ALA A 117 12.47 12.63 5.05
C ALA A 117 12.86 13.81 5.95
N PRO A 118 12.47 15.04 5.60
CA PRO A 118 12.41 16.14 6.56
C PRO A 118 11.55 15.76 7.76
N SER A 119 11.91 16.24 8.96
CA SER A 119 11.23 15.85 10.21
C SER A 119 9.74 16.14 10.23
N GLU A 120 9.30 17.17 9.49
CA GLU A 120 7.90 17.56 9.36
C GLU A 120 7.06 16.58 8.54
N ASP A 121 7.67 15.77 7.67
CA ASP A 121 6.97 14.81 6.81
C ASP A 121 6.83 13.42 7.46
N ILE A 122 7.66 13.13 8.47
CA ILE A 122 7.73 11.81 9.10
C ILE A 122 6.37 11.33 9.60
N ALA A 123 5.51 12.24 10.09
CA ALA A 123 4.20 11.87 10.59
C ALA A 123 3.28 11.31 9.48
N ASP A 124 3.33 11.88 8.28
CA ASP A 124 2.55 11.40 7.13
C ASP A 124 3.14 10.10 6.57
N LEU A 125 4.47 9.98 6.52
CA LEU A 125 5.16 8.77 6.07
C LEU A 125 4.94 7.59 7.02
N LYS A 126 4.89 7.79 8.33
CA LYS A 126 4.52 6.72 9.26
C LYS A 126 3.10 6.20 9.03
N ARG A 127 2.21 7.07 8.56
CA ARG A 127 0.85 6.67 8.18
C ARG A 127 0.82 5.91 6.87
N LEU A 128 1.76 6.20 5.94
CA LEU A 128 2.04 5.35 4.78
C LEU A 128 2.51 3.98 5.27
N SER A 129 3.62 3.88 5.99
CA SER A 129 4.18 2.60 6.47
C SER A 129 3.19 1.73 7.27
N ALA A 130 2.23 2.35 7.96
CA ALA A 130 1.21 1.63 8.72
C ALA A 130 0.24 0.81 7.86
N HIS A 131 0.12 1.08 6.54
CA HIS A 131 -0.72 0.28 5.65
C HIS A 131 -0.14 -1.12 5.48
N GLU A 132 1.19 -1.19 5.30
CA GLU A 132 1.92 -2.43 5.11
C GLU A 132 1.83 -3.31 6.37
N VAL A 133 1.92 -2.70 7.55
CA VAL A 133 1.67 -3.40 8.82
C VAL A 133 0.28 -4.01 8.86
N ALA A 134 -0.75 -3.26 8.45
CA ALA A 134 -2.12 -3.76 8.41
C ALA A 134 -2.30 -4.90 7.40
N ALA A 135 -1.66 -4.82 6.23
CA ALA A 135 -1.68 -5.86 5.20
C ALA A 135 -0.98 -7.15 5.68
N ILE A 136 0.17 -7.04 6.34
CA ILE A 136 0.90 -8.17 6.94
C ILE A 136 0.06 -8.82 8.04
N GLU A 137 -0.57 -8.04 8.92
CA GLU A 137 -1.43 -8.58 9.98
C GLU A 137 -2.66 -9.28 9.41
N PHE A 138 -3.29 -8.70 8.38
CA PHE A 138 -4.37 -9.35 7.63
C PHE A 138 -3.93 -10.70 7.09
N ALA A 139 -2.81 -10.76 6.37
CA ALA A 139 -2.35 -11.97 5.70
C ALA A 139 -2.08 -13.09 6.71
N LYS A 140 -1.44 -12.76 7.85
CA LYS A 140 -1.18 -13.72 8.93
C LYS A 140 -2.45 -14.25 9.58
N LEU A 141 -3.43 -13.36 9.85
CA LEU A 141 -4.71 -13.77 10.43
C LEU A 141 -5.52 -14.62 9.46
N GLU A 142 -5.50 -14.28 8.17
CA GLU A 142 -6.18 -15.03 7.12
C GLU A 142 -5.57 -16.42 6.96
N GLN A 143 -4.23 -16.53 6.93
CA GLN A 143 -3.53 -17.81 6.88
C GLN A 143 -3.86 -18.69 8.09
N ALA A 144 -4.05 -18.09 9.26
CA ALA A 144 -4.47 -18.79 10.48
C ALA A 144 -5.96 -19.16 10.52
N GLY A 145 -6.74 -18.84 9.47
CA GLY A 145 -8.18 -19.12 9.40
C GLY A 145 -9.04 -18.24 10.33
N SER A 146 -8.55 -17.08 10.74
CA SER A 146 -9.28 -16.17 11.64
C SER A 146 -10.46 -15.50 10.93
N LYS A 147 -11.65 -15.58 11.54
CA LYS A 147 -12.83 -14.81 11.09
C LYS A 147 -12.66 -13.29 11.23
N GLY A 148 -11.65 -12.84 11.97
CA GLY A 148 -11.35 -11.43 12.20
C GLY A 148 -10.21 -10.90 11.33
N SER A 149 -9.84 -11.57 10.24
CA SER A 149 -8.70 -11.17 9.41
C SER A 149 -8.82 -9.76 8.83
N LEU A 150 -10.03 -9.25 8.62
CA LEU A 150 -10.28 -7.88 8.13
C LEU A 150 -10.04 -6.76 9.16
N ILE A 151 -9.97 -7.09 10.47
CA ILE A 151 -9.92 -6.07 11.54
C ILE A 151 -8.71 -5.13 11.39
N PRO A 152 -7.47 -5.58 11.09
CA PRO A 152 -6.34 -4.69 10.88
C PRO A 152 -6.58 -3.67 9.75
N LEU A 153 -7.11 -4.13 8.61
CA LEU A 153 -7.42 -3.26 7.46
C LEU A 153 -8.49 -2.22 7.81
N GLN A 154 -9.56 -2.67 8.50
CA GLN A 154 -10.64 -1.79 8.95
C GLN A 154 -10.14 -0.72 9.92
N ASN A 155 -9.30 -1.11 10.89
CA ASN A 155 -8.69 -0.18 11.84
C ASN A 155 -7.80 0.84 11.15
N TYR A 156 -6.99 0.40 10.19
CA TYR A 156 -6.15 1.29 9.40
C TYR A 156 -6.99 2.35 8.67
N ILE A 157 -8.05 1.92 7.97
CA ILE A 157 -8.96 2.83 7.23
C ILE A 157 -9.68 3.81 8.17
N ALA A 158 -10.11 3.34 9.34
CA ALA A 158 -10.88 4.15 10.30
C ALA A 158 -10.03 5.23 10.99
N ASN A 159 -8.74 4.98 11.19
CA ASN A 159 -7.82 5.93 11.81
C ASN A 159 -7.43 7.03 10.82
N ARG A 160 -8.19 8.14 10.84
CA ARG A 160 -7.90 9.36 10.08
C ARG A 160 -6.93 10.28 10.79
#